data_AF-A0A920S044-F1
#
_entry.id   AF-A0A920S044-F1
#
_cell.length_a   1.000
_cell.length_b   1.000
_cell.length_c   1.000
_cell.angle_alpha   90.00
_cell.angle_beta   90.00
_cell.angle_gamma   90.00
#
_symmetry.space_group_name_H-M   'P 1'
#
loop_
_entity.id
_entity.type
_entity.pdbx_description
1 polymer ?
#
loop_
_entity_poly.entity_id
_entity_poly.type
_entity_poly.pdbx_seq_one_letter_code
_entity_poly.pdbx_strand_id
1 'polypeptide(L)'
;MKNSLVEATKGQFIEQKDPVTGAEDFSYFSQEVPGLYFSLGVNKKGITGLQPGNHSPYFTIDDNALDEGLKTLVYLTLDYPETAK
;
A
#
# COMPACT_ATOMS: atom_id res chain seq x y z
N MET A 1 -14.75 4.77 -0.31
CA MET A 1 -13.37 4.36 -0.69
C MET A 1 -12.55 5.48 -1.32
N LYS A 2 -12.92 6.02 -2.49
CA LYS A 2 -12.02 6.96 -3.20
C LYS A 2 -11.74 8.25 -2.43
N ASN A 3 -12.73 8.82 -1.74
CA ASN A 3 -12.54 10.08 -1.02
C ASN A 3 -11.67 9.93 0.24
N SER A 4 -11.90 8.87 1.03
CA SER A 4 -11.07 8.62 2.23
C SER A 4 -9.64 8.22 1.83
N LEU A 5 -9.46 7.41 0.78
CA LEU A 5 -8.12 7.08 0.27
C LEU A 5 -7.39 8.33 -0.22
N VAL A 6 -8.08 9.24 -0.92
CA VAL A 6 -7.52 10.54 -1.32
C VAL A 6 -7.12 11.35 -0.09
N GLU A 7 -7.91 11.34 0.99
CA GLU A 7 -7.56 12.02 2.23
C GLU A 7 -6.32 11.40 2.91
N ALA A 8 -6.28 10.06 3.04
CA ALA A 8 -5.18 9.34 3.67
C ALA A 8 -3.84 9.55 2.96
N THR A 9 -3.86 9.60 1.62
CA THR A 9 -2.68 9.68 0.75
C THR A 9 -2.41 11.07 0.19
N LYS A 10 -3.28 12.05 0.48
CA LYS A 10 -3.28 13.36 -0.21
C LYS A 10 -3.32 13.21 -1.74
N GLY A 11 -4.02 12.19 -2.20
CA GLY A 11 -4.14 11.82 -3.61
C GLY A 11 -2.90 11.14 -4.22
N GLN A 12 -1.91 10.74 -3.41
CA GLN A 12 -0.70 10.06 -3.87
C GLN A 12 -0.88 8.54 -3.89
N PHE A 13 -1.73 8.04 -4.78
CA PHE A 13 -1.86 6.60 -4.99
C PHE A 13 -1.97 6.29 -6.48
N ILE A 14 -1.59 5.07 -6.84
CA ILE A 14 -1.77 4.51 -8.17
C ILE A 14 -2.43 3.14 -8.05
N GLU A 15 -3.18 2.77 -9.07
CA GLU A 15 -3.62 1.39 -9.23
C GLU A 15 -2.48 0.58 -9.83
N GLN A 16 -2.02 -0.44 -9.11
CA GLN A 16 -0.99 -1.36 -9.60
C GLN A 16 -1.61 -2.25 -10.67
N LYS A 17 -1.26 -2.02 -11.94
CA LYS A 17 -1.82 -2.78 -13.08
C LYS A 17 -1.02 -4.04 -13.40
N ASP A 18 0.28 -3.99 -13.14
CA ASP A 18 1.19 -5.07 -13.50
C ASP A 18 1.40 -6.02 -12.32
N PRO A 19 1.19 -7.33 -12.50
CA PRO A 19 1.51 -8.34 -11.50
C PRO A 19 2.99 -8.32 -11.13
N VAL A 20 3.29 -8.66 -9.87
CA VAL A 20 4.65 -8.83 -9.38
C VAL A 20 4.94 -10.32 -9.16
N THR A 21 6.18 -10.73 -9.36
CA THR A 21 6.63 -12.13 -9.16
C THR A 21 7.18 -12.39 -7.75
N GLY A 22 6.97 -11.45 -6.82
CA GLY A 22 7.31 -11.66 -5.41
C GLY A 22 6.40 -12.72 -4.77
N ALA A 23 6.97 -13.50 -3.84
CA ALA A 23 6.20 -14.44 -3.05
C ALA A 23 5.67 -13.75 -1.79
N GLU A 24 4.38 -13.91 -1.51
CA GLU A 24 3.68 -13.29 -0.37
C GLU A 24 2.63 -14.27 0.16
N ASP A 25 2.69 -14.60 1.45
CA ASP A 25 1.82 -15.60 2.06
C ASP A 25 0.42 -15.06 2.36
N PHE A 26 0.21 -13.74 2.29
CA PHE A 26 -1.12 -13.12 2.29
C PHE A 26 -2.06 -13.73 1.23
N SER A 27 -1.49 -14.27 0.14
CA SER A 27 -2.23 -14.97 -0.90
C SER A 27 -3.08 -16.14 -0.37
N TYR A 28 -2.66 -16.82 0.71
CA TYR A 28 -3.47 -17.88 1.33
C TYR A 28 -4.76 -17.34 1.94
N PHE A 29 -4.76 -16.14 2.55
CA PHE A 29 -6.00 -15.52 3.04
C PHE A 29 -6.94 -15.15 1.87
N SER A 30 -6.36 -14.66 0.77
CA SER A 30 -7.12 -14.24 -0.40
C SER A 30 -7.72 -15.40 -1.21
N GLN A 31 -7.30 -16.64 -0.93
CA GLN A 31 -7.94 -17.85 -1.47
C GLN A 31 -9.25 -18.20 -0.74
N GLU A 32 -9.38 -17.81 0.53
CA GLU A 32 -10.52 -18.16 1.40
C GLU A 32 -11.57 -17.06 1.46
N VAL A 33 -11.15 -15.79 1.43
CA VAL A 33 -12.05 -14.62 1.48
C VAL A 33 -11.58 -13.53 0.53
N PRO A 34 -12.47 -12.63 0.05
CA PRO A 34 -12.05 -11.48 -0.74
C PRO A 34 -11.01 -10.64 0.01
N GLY A 35 -9.81 -10.54 -0.56
CA GLY A 35 -8.67 -9.82 0.01
C GLY A 35 -8.27 -8.60 -0.81
N LEU A 36 -7.71 -7.59 -0.14
CA LEU A 36 -7.04 -6.46 -0.76
C LEU A 36 -5.62 -6.38 -0.22
N TYR A 37 -4.64 -6.45 -1.12
CA TYR A 37 -3.23 -6.22 -0.82
C TYR A 37 -2.76 -4.96 -1.55
N PHE A 38 -2.03 -4.09 -0.87
CA PHE A 38 -1.47 -2.88 -1.47
C PHE A 38 -0.06 -2.61 -0.94
N SER A 39 0.74 -1.92 -1.74
CA SER A 39 2.09 -1.49 -1.35
C SER A 39 2.07 -0.07 -0.81
N LEU A 40 2.91 0.20 0.19
CA LEU A 40 3.18 1.54 0.68
C LEU A 40 4.47 2.08 0.04
N GLY A 41 4.41 3.27 -0.56
CA GLY A 41 5.61 3.96 -1.03
C GLY A 41 6.44 4.45 0.16
N VAL A 42 7.64 3.92 0.33
CA VAL A 42 8.52 4.23 1.49
C VAL A 42 9.80 4.97 1.11
N ASN A 43 9.98 5.32 -0.16
CA ASN A 43 11.12 6.10 -0.60
C ASN A 43 11.02 7.54 -0.08
N LYS A 44 12.17 8.12 0.25
CA LYS A 44 12.26 9.54 0.62
C LYS A 44 11.72 10.42 -0.51
N LYS A 45 11.00 11.49 -0.13
CA LYS A 45 10.44 12.45 -1.10
C LYS A 45 11.51 13.02 -2.02
N GLY A 46 11.19 13.11 -3.32
CA GLY A 46 12.08 13.65 -4.35
C GLY A 46 13.05 12.65 -4.97
N ILE A 47 13.07 11.40 -4.50
CA ILE A 47 13.83 10.33 -5.15
C ILE A 47 13.11 9.89 -6.43
N THR A 48 13.82 9.95 -7.57
CA THR A 48 13.29 9.55 -8.89
C THR A 48 14.03 8.36 -9.49
N GLY A 49 15.17 7.97 -8.91
CA GLY A 49 15.97 6.82 -9.35
C GLY A 49 15.59 5.53 -8.62
N LEU A 50 15.99 4.40 -9.21
CA LEU A 50 15.84 3.08 -8.59
C LEU A 50 16.51 3.05 -7.21
N GLN A 51 15.79 2.61 -6.19
CA GLN A 51 16.30 2.40 -4.84
C GLN A 51 16.58 0.92 -4.59
N PRO A 52 17.50 0.57 -3.68
CA PRO A 52 17.66 -0.80 -3.21
C PRO A 52 16.32 -1.32 -2.68
N GLY A 53 15.85 -2.46 -3.20
CA GLY A 53 14.58 -3.06 -2.79
C GLY A 53 14.68 -3.93 -1.53
N ASN A 54 13.56 -4.53 -1.14
CA ASN A 54 13.49 -5.53 -0.07
C ASN A 54 14.59 -6.59 -0.25
N HIS A 55 15.13 -7.09 0.87
CA HIS A 55 16.28 -8.03 0.96
C HIS A 55 17.67 -7.47 0.60
N SER A 56 17.79 -6.20 0.21
CA SER A 56 19.10 -5.56 0.06
C SER A 56 19.67 -5.12 1.42
N PRO A 57 21.00 -5.25 1.67
CA PRO A 57 21.63 -4.67 2.86
C PRO A 57 21.63 -3.13 2.85
N TYR A 58 21.27 -2.51 1.72
CA TYR A 58 21.17 -1.06 1.55
C TYR A 58 19.71 -0.58 1.53
N PHE A 59 18.74 -1.46 1.82
CA PHE A 59 17.34 -1.07 1.91
C PHE A 59 17.14 -0.05 3.03
N THR A 60 16.44 1.04 2.71
CA THR A 60 16.11 2.11 3.65
C THR A 60 14.68 2.58 3.44
N ILE A 61 14.08 3.15 4.48
CA ILE A 61 12.71 3.67 4.47
C ILE A 61 12.69 5.11 4.97
N ASP A 62 11.70 5.87 4.52
CA ASP A 62 11.32 7.17 5.08
C ASP A 62 10.16 6.97 6.06
N ASP A 63 10.42 7.10 7.36
CA ASP A 63 9.42 6.93 8.43
C ASP A 63 8.21 7.88 8.29
N ASN A 64 8.35 8.97 7.52
CA ASN A 64 7.23 9.84 7.21
C ASN A 64 6.12 9.14 6.41
N ALA A 65 6.39 7.97 5.81
CA ALA A 65 5.39 7.15 5.12
C ALA A 65 4.45 6.40 6.08
N LEU A 66 4.84 6.22 7.36
CA LEU A 66 4.05 5.41 8.32
C LEU A 66 2.68 6.03 8.61
N ASP A 67 2.58 7.36 8.69
CA ASP A 67 1.31 8.06 8.91
C ASP A 67 0.33 7.83 7.74
N GLU A 68 0.83 7.89 6.51
CA GLU A 68 0.04 7.64 5.30
C GLU A 68 -0.39 6.18 5.21
N GLY A 69 0.50 5.23 5.52
CA GLY A 69 0.19 3.80 5.55
C GLY A 69 -0.88 3.45 6.58
N LEU A 70 -0.75 3.97 7.81
CA LEU A 70 -1.72 3.73 8.88
C LEU A 70 -3.09 4.32 8.54
N LYS A 71 -3.13 5.57 8.08
CA LYS A 71 -4.39 6.20 7.65
C LYS A 71 -5.04 5.43 6.52
N THR A 72 -4.26 4.98 5.54
CA THR A 72 -4.77 4.19 4.41
C THR A 72 -5.44 2.91 4.89
N LEU A 73 -4.77 2.13 5.76
CA LEU A 73 -5.34 0.90 6.31
C LEU A 73 -6.64 1.16 7.08
N VAL A 74 -6.64 2.14 7.99
CA VAL A 74 -7.81 2.46 8.83
C VAL A 74 -8.97 2.96 7.97
N TYR A 75 -8.73 3.90 7.06
CA TYR A 75 -9.78 4.52 6.27
C TYR A 75 -10.39 3.54 5.27
N LEU A 76 -9.58 2.70 4.61
CA LEU A 76 -10.10 1.63 3.75
C LEU A 76 -10.94 0.62 4.53
N THR A 77 -10.54 0.30 5.76
CA THR A 77 -11.29 -0.61 6.64
C THR A 77 -12.62 0.00 7.07
N LEU A 78 -12.64 1.27 7.45
CA LEU A 78 -13.87 1.99 7.84
C LEU A 78 -14.83 2.17 6.65
N ASP A 79 -14.29 2.31 5.44
CA ASP A 79 -15.10 2.42 4.22
C ASP A 79 -15.66 1.09 3.73
N TYR A 80 -15.04 -0.05 4.10
CA TYR A 80 -15.42 -1.36 3.58
C TYR A 80 -16.92 -1.71 3.75
N PRO A 81 -17.56 -1.49 4.92
CA PRO A 81 -18.98 -1.75 5.11
C PRO A 81 -19.91 -0.97 4.14
N GLU A 82 -19.50 0.23 3.69
CA GLU A 82 -20.29 1.02 2.74
C GLU A 82 -20.22 0.47 1.31
N THR A 83 -19.22 -0.36 1.03
CA THR A 83 -18.96 -0.92 -0.30
C THR A 83 -19.37 -2.38 -0.43
N ALA A 84 -19.53 -3.08 0.69
CA ALA A 84 -19.96 -4.48 0.75
C ALA A 84 -21.49 -4.67 0.57
N LYS A 85 -22.19 -3.71 -0.04
CA LYS A 85 -23.62 -3.80 -0.37
C LYS A 85 -23.86 -4.53 -1.68
#